data_AF-A0A1Y4G347-F1
#
_entry.id   AF-A0A1Y4G347-F1
#
_cell.length_a   1.000
_cell.length_b   1.000
_cell.length_c   1.000
_cell.angle_alpha   90.00
_cell.angle_beta   90.00
_cell.angle_gamma   90.00
#
_symmetry.space_group_name_H-M   'P 1'
#
loop_
_entity.id
_entity.type
_entity.pdbx_description
1 polymer ?
#
loop_
_entity_poly.entity_id
_entity_poly.type
_entity_poly.pdbx_seq_one_letter_code
_entity_poly.pdbx_strand_id
1 'polypeptide(L)' 'MIALSRVSESKGAAMQYNTGDKPGEGTYRCEHCGYVVRITSDMESLPACPNCGHHEFEKIEND' A
#
# COMPACT_ATOMS: atom_id res chain seq x y z
N MET A 1 25.09 -24.22 19.45
CA MET A 1 23.64 -24.24 19.17
C MET A 1 23.05 -22.96 19.75
N ILE A 2 23.16 -21.82 19.07
CA ILE A 2 22.62 -20.56 19.58
C ILE A 2 21.46 -20.18 18.67
N ALA A 3 20.26 -20.35 19.19
CA ALA A 3 19.02 -19.94 18.56
C ALA A 3 18.94 -18.41 18.53
N LEU A 4 19.32 -17.81 17.41
CA LEU A 4 19.06 -16.40 17.12
C LEU A 4 17.69 -16.30 16.43
N SER A 5 16.64 -16.63 17.17
CA SER A 5 15.26 -16.46 16.73
C SER A 5 14.71 -15.18 17.34
N ARG A 6 14.89 -14.06 16.66
CA ARG A 6 14.04 -12.88 16.81
C ARG A 6 14.23 -11.99 15.59
N VAL A 7 13.58 -12.41 14.52
CA VAL A 7 13.22 -11.51 13.42
C VAL A 7 12.19 -10.54 14.01
N SER A 8 12.64 -9.32 14.28
CA SER A 8 11.75 -8.22 14.65
C SER A 8 11.02 -7.79 13.38
N GLU A 9 9.85 -8.37 13.16
CA GLU A 9 8.89 -7.90 12.16
C GLU A 9 8.27 -6.59 12.65
N SER A 10 8.98 -5.49 12.38
CA SER A 10 8.46 -4.13 12.44
C SER A 10 7.35 -4.02 11.38
N LYS A 11 6.11 -4.38 11.72
CA LYS A 11 4.96 -4.06 10.87
C LYS A 11 4.87 -2.54 10.80
N GLY A 12 5.41 -1.98 9.70
CA GLY A 12 5.22 -0.59 9.35
C GLY A 12 3.74 -0.27 9.45
N ALA A 13 3.42 0.87 10.03
CA ALA A 13 2.06 1.38 10.08
C ALA A 13 1.62 1.71 8.65
N ALA A 14 1.22 0.68 7.90
CA ALA A 14 0.61 0.81 6.60
C ALA A 14 -0.69 1.59 6.81
N MET A 15 -0.66 2.87 6.44
CA MET A 15 -1.87 3.67 6.37
C MET A 15 -2.74 3.02 5.27
N GLN A 16 -3.89 2.47 5.67
CA GLN A 16 -4.80 1.78 4.77
C GLN A 16 -5.70 2.79 4.06
N TYR A 17 -5.66 2.76 2.74
CA TYR A 17 -6.43 3.59 1.83
C TYR A 17 -7.41 2.72 1.06
N ASN A 18 -8.58 3.30 0.77
CA ASN A 18 -9.62 2.63 0.02
C ASN A 18 -9.79 3.23 -1.38
N THR A 19 -10.36 2.46 -2.30
CA THR A 19 -10.81 2.99 -3.60
C THR A 19 -11.79 4.14 -3.41
N GLY A 20 -11.60 5.22 -4.15
CA GLY A 20 -12.42 6.43 -4.10
C GLY A 20 -11.85 7.51 -3.18
N ASP A 21 -10.99 7.15 -2.23
CA ASP A 21 -10.28 8.11 -1.39
C ASP A 21 -9.33 8.96 -2.25
N LYS A 22 -9.06 10.18 -1.79
CA LYS A 22 -8.12 11.11 -2.44
C LYS A 22 -6.88 11.27 -1.56
N PRO A 23 -6.01 10.25 -1.49
CA PRO A 23 -4.85 10.28 -0.63
C PRO A 23 -3.72 11.21 -1.16
N GLY A 24 -3.93 11.80 -2.33
CA GLY A 24 -2.95 12.67 -2.99
C GLY A 24 -1.94 11.89 -3.82
N GLU A 25 -1.02 12.61 -4.46
CA GLU A 25 0.09 11.99 -5.19
C GLU A 25 0.90 11.06 -4.26
N GLY A 26 1.29 9.90 -4.78
CA GLY A 26 1.95 8.90 -3.97
C GLY A 26 1.99 7.53 -4.63
N THR A 27 2.70 6.63 -3.98
CA THR A 27 2.78 5.23 -4.41
C THR A 27 1.94 4.38 -3.46
N TYR A 28 1.02 3.62 -4.02
CA TYR A 28 0.06 2.79 -3.32
C TYR A 28 0.26 1.34 -3.73
N ARG A 29 0.31 0.44 -2.78
CA ARG A 29 0.45 -0.99 -3.02
C ARG A 29 -0.81 -1.71 -2.57
N CYS A 30 -1.36 -2.57 -3.40
CA CYS A 30 -2.51 -3.38 -3.04
C CYS A 30 -2.06 -4.45 -2.03
N GLU A 31 -2.69 -4.50 -0.86
CA GLU A 31 -2.35 -5.51 0.17
C GLU A 31 -2.78 -6.93 -0.27
N HIS A 32 -3.74 -7.04 -1.19
CA HIS A 32 -4.27 -8.35 -1.65
C HIS A 32 -3.39 -9.02 -2.69
N CYS A 33 -2.94 -8.28 -3.70
CA CYS A 33 -2.16 -8.86 -4.81
C CYS A 33 -0.72 -8.33 -4.90
N GLY A 34 -0.37 -7.32 -4.09
CA GLY A 34 0.94 -6.67 -4.11
C GLY A 34 1.12 -5.68 -5.27
N TYR A 35 0.08 -5.39 -6.06
CA TYR A 35 0.15 -4.49 -7.21
C TYR A 35 0.44 -3.05 -6.79
N VAL A 36 1.42 -2.41 -7.41
CA VAL A 36 1.81 -1.03 -7.09
C VAL A 36 1.19 -0.06 -8.10
N VAL A 37 0.31 0.81 -7.61
CA VAL A 37 -0.29 1.94 -8.31
C VAL A 37 0.46 3.20 -7.92
N ARG A 38 0.96 3.95 -8.91
CA ARG A 38 1.53 5.27 -8.66
C ARG A 38 0.54 6.33 -9.12
N ILE A 39 0.10 7.16 -8.18
CA ILE A 39 -0.77 8.30 -8.45
C ILE A 39 0.13 9.53 -8.59
N THR A 40 0.07 10.16 -9.75
CA THR A 40 0.84 11.38 -10.07
C THR A 40 -0.01 12.64 -10.00
N SER A 41 -1.31 12.52 -9.73
CA SER A 41 -2.27 13.62 -9.70
C SER A 41 -3.12 13.51 -8.44
N ASP A 42 -3.12 14.56 -7.61
CA ASP A 42 -3.92 14.65 -6.39
C ASP A 42 -5.43 14.71 -6.64
N MET A 43 -5.83 15.04 -7.88
CA MET A 43 -7.24 15.09 -8.28
C MET A 43 -7.81 13.71 -8.64
N GLU A 44 -6.95 12.71 -8.89
CA GLU A 44 -7.38 11.36 -9.21
C GLU A 44 -7.82 10.61 -7.95
N SER A 45 -9.09 10.23 -7.90
CA SER A 45 -9.58 9.28 -6.89
C SER A 45 -8.93 7.92 -7.14
N LEU A 46 -8.48 7.28 -6.06
CA LEU A 46 -7.80 5.98 -6.14
C LEU A 46 -8.73 4.95 -6.82
N PRO A 47 -8.39 4.41 -8.01
CA PRO A 47 -9.23 3.42 -8.67
C PRO A 47 -9.10 2.05 -8.02
N ALA A 48 -10.08 1.17 -8.24
CA ALA A 48 -10.00 -0.21 -7.78
C ALA A 48 -8.83 -0.92 -8.45
N CYS A 49 -8.26 -1.92 -7.78
CA CYS A 49 -7.08 -2.60 -8.29
C CYS A 49 -7.39 -3.27 -9.64
N PRO A 50 -6.71 -2.93 -10.75
CA PRO A 50 -6.99 -3.53 -12.06
C PRO A 50 -6.57 -5.01 -12.13
N ASN A 51 -5.75 -5.47 -11.17
CA ASN A 51 -5.24 -6.83 -11.12
C ASN A 51 -6.19 -7.79 -10.40
N CYS A 52 -6.76 -7.38 -9.27
CA CYS A 52 -7.61 -8.24 -8.43
C CYS A 52 -9.01 -7.68 -8.14
N GLY A 53 -9.28 -6.42 -8.48
CA GLY A 53 -10.56 -5.75 -8.18
C GLY A 53 -10.73 -5.31 -6.72
N HIS A 54 -9.74 -5.54 -5.86
CA HIS A 54 -9.80 -5.10 -4.47
C HIS A 54 -9.60 -3.59 -4.33
N HIS A 55 -10.11 -3.09 -3.21
CA HIS A 55 -10.15 -1.70 -2.84
C HIS A 55 -9.17 -1.31 -1.74
N GLU A 56 -8.48 -2.26 -1.11
CA GLU A 56 -7.52 -2.00 -0.04
C GLU A 56 -6.11 -1.78 -0.59
N PHE A 57 -5.54 -0.63 -0.26
CA PHE A 57 -4.19 -0.22 -0.64
C PHE A 57 -3.42 0.35 0.55
N GLU A 58 -2.14 0.06 0.66
CA GLU A 58 -1.21 0.71 1.58
C GLU A 58 -0.42 1.81 0.82
N LYS A 59 -0.28 3.01 1.38
CA LYS A 59 0.67 3.99 0.81
C LYS A 59 2.07 3.61 1.25
N ILE A 60 2.94 3.38 0.28
CA ILE A 60 4.36 3.12 0.50
C ILE A 60 5.12 4.42 0.19
N GLU A 61 5.29 5.25 1.20
CA GLU A 61 6.25 6.35 1.11
C GLU A 61 7.65 5.75 1.27
N ASN A 62 8.42 5.74 0.19
CA ASN A 62 9.86 5.52 0.30
C ASN A 62 10.46 6.86 0.75
N ASP A 63 10.75 6.98 2.05
CA ASP A 63 11.71 7.96 2.59
C ASP A 63 13.15 7.48 2.30
#